data_AF-A0A7V9Q6F6-F1
#
_entry.id   AF-A0A7V9Q6F6-F1
#
_cell.length_a   1.000
_cell.length_b   1.000
_cell.length_c   1.000
_cell.angle_alpha   90.00
_cell.angle_beta   90.00
_cell.angle_gamma   90.00
#
_symmetry.space_group_name_H-M   'P 1'
#
loop_
_entity.id
_entity.type
_entity.pdbx_description
1 polymer ?
#
loop_
_entity_poly.entity_id
_entity_poly.type
_entity_poly.pdbx_seq_one_letter_code
_entity_poly.pdbx_strand_id
1 'polypeptide(L)'
;MKTWKLNVIVVALLLPILSAVVLAQTQAGMNKAACDEYTKTDAELNTIYRQVLRERQADAGFTRKMRAAQRAWIAFRDAHLAALYPAADTRREYGSVYPTCRCAALAETTRKRTEELRRWTKAAAEGDVCAGSTRAGADDNASSGMPEYERADSIFRKRWTLTQMGERSLRSDEPYLEFNIKQGRFSGSTGCNRISGGYRVDGSSLRITPVAVTRRACPGGDAGQIEASFLKALETTTRFQIQNDIVRLYATDSPILIFKAEAKASVAEASDVTETASVTGTVTYRQRVALTPGAVVEVKLLDVSRADAPSVTIAEQVIKPAGRQVPIEFELRYDPRRIEQNRRYAVRARILEGVKLRFTSTQVYPVITGGNPNAVEVIVSPVR
;
A
#
# COMPACT_ATOMS: atom_id res chain seq x y z
N MET A 1 -36.49 49.76 -66.34
CA MET A 1 -36.72 48.29 -66.36
C MET A 1 -35.94 47.70 -65.19
N LYS A 2 -36.63 47.31 -64.11
CA LYS A 2 -36.96 45.91 -63.73
C LYS A 2 -35.69 45.10 -63.40
N THR A 3 -35.48 44.41 -62.27
CA THR A 3 -36.30 43.96 -61.13
C THR A 3 -35.29 43.32 -60.13
N TRP A 4 -35.21 43.76 -58.89
CA TRP A 4 -35.66 43.09 -57.64
C TRP A 4 -35.07 41.71 -57.29
N LYS A 5 -34.28 41.71 -56.19
CA LYS A 5 -34.05 40.72 -55.11
C LYS A 5 -34.14 39.22 -55.40
N LEU A 6 -33.14 38.46 -54.93
CA LEU A 6 -33.38 37.32 -54.02
C LEU A 6 -32.11 36.91 -53.24
N ASN A 7 -32.21 36.97 -51.92
CA ASN A 7 -31.35 36.26 -50.98
C ASN A 7 -31.67 34.76 -51.05
N VAL A 8 -30.68 33.91 -51.30
CA VAL A 8 -30.75 32.49 -50.94
C VAL A 8 -29.40 32.09 -50.35
N ILE A 9 -29.35 32.04 -49.03
CA ILE A 9 -28.31 31.35 -48.26
C ILE A 9 -28.58 29.85 -48.45
N VAL A 10 -27.79 29.18 -49.30
CA VAL A 10 -27.72 27.71 -49.33
C VAL A 10 -26.46 27.30 -48.57
N VAL A 11 -26.57 27.21 -47.24
CA VAL A 11 -25.63 26.42 -46.44
C VAL A 11 -26.20 25.01 -46.42
N ALA A 12 -25.90 24.24 -47.47
CA ALA A 12 -26.12 22.81 -47.49
C ALA A 12 -24.99 22.14 -46.69
N LEU A 13 -25.34 21.67 -45.50
CA LEU A 13 -24.57 20.78 -44.65
C LEU A 13 -23.97 19.61 -45.47
N LEU A 14 -22.69 19.71 -45.79
CA LEU A 14 -21.84 18.54 -46.03
C LEU A 14 -21.37 18.03 -44.66
N LEU A 15 -22.20 17.20 -44.02
CA LEU A 15 -21.75 16.31 -42.96
C LEU A 15 -20.73 15.35 -43.59
N PRO A 16 -19.44 15.36 -43.22
CA PRO A 16 -18.59 14.24 -43.54
C PRO A 16 -19.13 13.07 -42.71
N ILE A 17 -19.64 12.05 -43.40
CA ILE A 17 -19.81 10.72 -42.81
C ILE A 17 -18.39 10.29 -42.44
N LEU A 18 -17.98 10.56 -41.20
CA LEU A 18 -16.83 9.92 -40.59
C LEU A 18 -17.23 8.44 -40.43
N SER A 19 -17.06 7.68 -41.52
CA SER A 19 -16.97 6.23 -41.44
C SER A 19 -15.82 5.97 -40.48
N ALA A 20 -16.14 5.61 -39.23
CA ALA A 20 -15.18 5.08 -38.30
C ALA A 20 -14.52 3.89 -39.01
N VAL A 21 -13.29 4.10 -39.48
CA VAL A 21 -12.45 3.03 -39.97
C VAL A 21 -12.13 2.18 -38.74
N VAL A 22 -12.96 1.16 -38.51
CA VAL A 22 -12.58 0.02 -37.69
C VAL A 22 -11.39 -0.58 -38.41
N LEU A 23 -10.17 -0.24 -37.98
CA LEU A 23 -8.95 -0.91 -38.42
C LEU A 23 -9.03 -2.33 -37.88
N ALA A 24 -9.65 -3.23 -38.65
CA ALA A 24 -9.52 -4.66 -38.46
C ALA A 24 -8.03 -4.98 -38.62
N GLN A 25 -7.32 -5.13 -37.49
CA GLN A 25 -5.91 -5.47 -37.53
C GLN A 25 -5.77 -6.87 -38.13
N THR A 26 -4.99 -6.98 -39.20
CA THR A 26 -4.72 -8.28 -39.81
C THR A 26 -3.90 -9.13 -38.86
N GLN A 27 -4.06 -10.46 -38.93
CA GLN A 27 -3.26 -11.39 -38.11
C GLN A 27 -1.75 -11.20 -38.31
N ALA A 28 -1.33 -10.87 -39.53
CA ALA A 28 0.07 -10.50 -39.83
C ALA A 28 0.49 -9.20 -39.13
N GLY A 29 -0.39 -8.19 -39.10
CA GLY A 29 -0.16 -6.93 -38.39
C GLY A 29 -0.02 -7.13 -36.87
N MET A 30 -0.90 -7.93 -36.27
CA MET A 30 -0.83 -8.25 -34.83
C MET A 30 0.43 -9.04 -34.46
N ASN A 31 0.78 -10.05 -35.27
CA ASN A 31 2.02 -10.81 -35.10
C ASN A 31 3.25 -9.89 -35.15
N LYS A 32 3.29 -8.96 -36.13
CA LYS A 32 4.37 -7.98 -36.24
C LYS A 32 4.42 -7.05 -35.02
N ALA A 33 3.29 -6.46 -34.62
CA ALA A 33 3.23 -5.53 -33.50
C ALA A 33 3.71 -6.17 -32.19
N ALA A 34 3.30 -7.42 -31.92
CA ALA A 34 3.73 -8.14 -30.73
C ALA A 34 5.24 -8.41 -30.71
N CYS A 35 5.82 -8.77 -31.85
CA CYS A 35 7.26 -9.02 -31.95
C CYS A 35 8.10 -7.72 -31.97
N ASP A 36 7.57 -6.64 -32.53
CA ASP A 36 8.17 -5.31 -32.43
C ASP A 36 8.20 -4.83 -30.97
N GLU A 37 7.14 -5.09 -30.19
CA GLU A 37 7.09 -4.78 -28.75
C GLU A 37 8.09 -5.61 -27.93
N TYR A 38 8.21 -6.91 -28.23
CA TYR A 38 9.28 -7.73 -27.65
C TYR A 38 10.66 -7.16 -27.97
N THR A 39 10.90 -6.74 -29.22
CA THR A 39 12.19 -6.17 -29.64
C THR A 39 12.54 -4.91 -28.85
N LYS A 40 11.58 -4.02 -28.61
CA LYS A 40 11.76 -2.84 -27.75
C LYS A 40 12.11 -3.24 -26.31
N THR A 41 11.37 -4.20 -25.76
CA THR A 41 11.59 -4.70 -24.41
C THR A 41 12.99 -5.31 -24.25
N ASP A 42 13.45 -6.08 -25.24
CA ASP A 42 14.78 -6.68 -25.25
C ASP A 42 15.89 -5.63 -25.35
N ALA A 43 15.68 -4.57 -26.15
CA ALA A 43 16.61 -3.45 -26.22
C ALA A 43 16.75 -2.72 -24.87
N GLU A 44 15.65 -2.59 -24.13
CA GLU A 44 15.67 -2.02 -22.78
C GLU A 44 16.46 -2.90 -21.80
N LEU A 45 16.19 -4.21 -21.78
CA LEU A 45 16.96 -5.17 -20.98
C LEU A 45 18.46 -5.04 -21.27
N ASN A 46 18.84 -5.02 -22.55
CA ASN A 46 20.23 -4.89 -22.97
C ASN A 46 20.85 -3.56 -22.53
N THR A 47 20.06 -2.50 -22.41
CA THR A 47 20.52 -1.19 -21.93
C THR A 47 20.82 -1.25 -20.43
N ILE A 48 19.91 -1.79 -19.62
CA ILE A 48 20.11 -1.95 -18.17
C ILE A 48 21.24 -2.93 -17.87
N TYR A 49 21.30 -4.05 -18.58
CA TYR A 49 22.37 -5.03 -18.39
C TYR A 49 23.76 -4.44 -18.68
N ARG A 50 23.89 -3.65 -19.76
CA ARG A 50 25.14 -2.93 -20.06
C ARG A 50 25.46 -1.90 -18.97
N GLN A 51 24.46 -1.23 -18.41
CA GLN A 51 24.67 -0.31 -17.28
C GLN A 51 25.23 -1.05 -16.05
N VAL A 52 24.62 -2.16 -15.63
CA VAL A 52 25.10 -2.96 -14.49
C VAL A 52 26.56 -3.39 -14.66
N LEU A 53 26.94 -3.84 -15.87
CA LEU A 53 28.31 -4.23 -16.14
C LEU A 53 29.29 -3.03 -16.15
N ARG A 54 28.88 -1.87 -16.65
CA ARG A 54 29.71 -0.64 -16.66
C ARG A 54 29.99 -0.13 -15.25
N GLU A 55 28.97 -0.08 -14.40
CA GLU A 55 29.09 0.43 -13.03
C GLU A 55 30.08 -0.37 -12.18
N ARG A 56 30.27 -1.66 -12.51
CA ARG A 56 31.18 -2.57 -11.79
C ARG A 56 32.23 -3.19 -12.70
N GLN A 57 32.64 -2.48 -13.75
CA GLN A 57 33.60 -2.99 -14.73
C GLN A 57 34.97 -3.35 -14.12
N ALA A 58 35.32 -2.72 -12.99
CA ALA A 58 36.55 -3.02 -12.25
C ALA A 58 36.49 -4.35 -11.46
N ASP A 59 35.29 -4.86 -11.14
CA ASP A 59 35.13 -6.14 -10.45
C ASP A 59 34.99 -7.29 -11.46
N ALA A 60 36.13 -7.89 -11.80
CA ALA A 60 36.21 -9.02 -12.72
C ALA A 60 35.47 -10.27 -12.21
N GLY A 61 35.35 -10.43 -10.89
CA GLY A 61 34.63 -11.55 -10.26
C GLY A 61 33.12 -11.40 -10.45
N PHE A 62 32.60 -10.22 -10.13
CA PHE A 62 31.21 -9.86 -10.34
C PHE A 62 30.81 -9.94 -11.81
N THR A 63 31.54 -9.25 -12.70
CA THR A 63 31.19 -9.20 -14.13
C THR A 63 31.15 -10.58 -14.79
N ARG A 64 32.09 -11.47 -14.44
CA ARG A 64 32.10 -12.87 -14.90
C ARG A 64 30.85 -13.63 -14.44
N LYS A 65 30.51 -13.53 -13.14
CA LYS A 65 29.33 -14.20 -12.58
C LYS A 65 28.03 -13.61 -13.13
N MET A 66 27.96 -12.29 -13.33
CA MET A 66 26.80 -11.62 -13.90
C MET A 66 26.55 -12.04 -15.35
N ARG A 67 27.62 -12.16 -16.16
CA ARG A 67 27.54 -12.72 -17.53
C ARG A 67 27.12 -14.19 -17.54
N ALA A 68 27.56 -14.98 -16.56
CA ALA A 68 27.13 -16.37 -16.43
C ALA A 68 25.63 -16.46 -16.06
N ALA A 69 25.19 -15.67 -15.08
CA ALA A 69 23.79 -15.60 -14.67
C ALA A 69 22.87 -15.15 -15.81
N GLN A 70 23.28 -14.14 -16.59
CA GLN A 70 22.49 -13.66 -17.72
C GLN A 70 22.36 -14.72 -18.83
N ARG A 71 23.42 -15.48 -19.12
CA ARG A 71 23.37 -16.60 -20.07
C ARG A 71 22.47 -17.73 -19.58
N ALA A 72 22.55 -18.08 -18.29
CA ALA A 72 21.66 -19.08 -17.69
C ALA A 72 20.19 -18.65 -17.76
N TRP A 73 19.90 -17.36 -17.56
CA TRP A 73 18.55 -16.83 -17.72
C TRP A 73 18.03 -16.94 -19.17
N ILE A 74 18.87 -16.70 -20.18
CA ILE A 74 18.47 -16.90 -21.59
C ILE A 74 18.08 -18.36 -21.83
N ALA A 75 18.88 -19.31 -21.35
CA ALA A 75 18.57 -20.73 -21.45
C ALA A 75 17.26 -21.09 -20.73
N PHE A 76 17.04 -20.54 -19.53
CA PHE A 76 15.78 -20.70 -18.80
C PHE A 76 14.58 -20.13 -19.58
N ARG A 77 14.69 -18.91 -20.12
CA ARG A 77 13.62 -18.27 -20.90
C ARG A 77 13.21 -19.13 -22.10
N ASP A 78 14.21 -19.63 -22.82
CA ASP A 78 13.96 -20.44 -24.02
C ASP A 78 13.33 -21.79 -23.64
N ALA A 79 13.80 -22.43 -22.55
CA ALA A 79 13.19 -23.65 -22.01
C ALA A 79 11.76 -23.42 -21.48
N HIS A 80 11.52 -22.28 -20.82
CA HIS A 80 10.20 -21.89 -20.33
C HIS A 80 9.20 -21.70 -21.49
N LEU A 81 9.63 -21.06 -22.58
CA LEU A 81 8.81 -20.92 -23.78
C LEU A 81 8.54 -22.26 -24.47
N ALA A 82 9.52 -23.15 -24.51
CA ALA A 82 9.32 -24.50 -25.01
C ALA A 82 8.30 -25.27 -24.16
N ALA A 83 8.28 -25.05 -22.84
CA ALA A 83 7.28 -25.64 -21.95
C ALA A 83 5.88 -25.03 -22.12
N LEU A 84 5.77 -23.74 -22.43
CA LEU A 84 4.49 -23.09 -22.75
C LEU A 84 3.91 -23.58 -24.09
N TYR A 85 4.77 -23.92 -25.04
CA TYR A 85 4.38 -24.37 -26.38
C TYR A 85 5.11 -25.67 -26.76
N PRO A 86 4.78 -26.80 -26.12
CA PRO A 86 5.51 -28.06 -26.25
C PRO A 86 5.32 -28.79 -27.58
N ALA A 87 4.33 -28.38 -28.40
CA ALA A 87 4.05 -29.05 -29.67
C ALA A 87 5.24 -28.92 -30.64
N ALA A 88 5.63 -30.03 -31.26
CA ALA A 88 6.68 -30.04 -32.29
C ALA A 88 6.29 -29.21 -33.53
N ASP A 89 5.01 -29.23 -33.90
CA ASP A 89 4.43 -28.37 -34.93
C ASP A 89 3.52 -27.32 -34.28
N THR A 90 4.12 -26.22 -33.87
CA THR A 90 3.44 -25.12 -33.19
C THR A 90 2.42 -24.41 -34.09
N ARG A 91 2.62 -24.41 -35.42
CA ARG A 91 1.70 -23.77 -36.35
C ARG A 91 0.45 -24.61 -36.56
N ARG A 92 0.57 -25.94 -36.56
CA ARG A 92 -0.56 -26.85 -36.62
C ARG A 92 -1.38 -26.83 -35.33
N GLU A 93 -0.71 -26.83 -34.17
CA GLU A 93 -1.40 -26.92 -32.87
C GLU A 93 -2.01 -25.58 -32.44
N TYR A 94 -1.24 -24.50 -32.53
CA TYR A 94 -1.62 -23.19 -31.98
C TYR A 94 -2.04 -22.19 -33.06
N GLY A 95 -1.99 -22.57 -34.33
CA GLY A 95 -2.49 -21.78 -35.44
C GLY A 95 -1.72 -20.49 -35.70
N SER A 96 -2.40 -19.53 -36.36
CA SER A 96 -1.82 -18.26 -36.80
C SER A 96 -1.59 -17.23 -35.69
N VAL A 97 -2.17 -17.44 -34.49
CA VAL A 97 -1.99 -16.58 -33.32
C VAL A 97 -0.69 -16.88 -32.55
N TYR A 98 -0.11 -18.07 -32.78
CA TYR A 98 1.11 -18.51 -32.11
C TYR A 98 2.25 -17.47 -32.08
N PRO A 99 2.61 -16.81 -33.20
CA PRO A 99 3.70 -15.82 -33.18
C PRO A 99 3.40 -14.63 -32.26
N THR A 100 2.14 -14.16 -32.23
CA THR A 100 1.69 -13.12 -31.28
C THR A 100 1.88 -13.57 -29.84
N CYS A 101 1.35 -14.74 -29.47
CA CYS A 101 1.43 -15.25 -28.10
C CYS A 101 2.86 -15.54 -27.67
N ARG A 102 3.70 -16.09 -28.57
CA ARG A 102 5.12 -16.33 -28.32
C ARG A 102 5.87 -15.03 -28.06
N CYS A 103 5.66 -14.00 -28.89
CA CYS A 103 6.31 -12.70 -28.72
C CYS A 103 5.83 -11.97 -27.45
N ALA A 104 4.54 -12.08 -27.10
CA ALA A 104 4.02 -11.55 -25.84
C ALA A 104 4.65 -12.23 -24.61
N ALA A 105 4.76 -13.57 -24.61
CA ALA A 105 5.39 -14.31 -23.52
C ALA A 105 6.90 -14.01 -23.38
N LEU A 106 7.60 -13.84 -24.51
CA LEU A 106 8.97 -13.33 -24.56
C LEU A 106 9.08 -11.95 -23.91
N ALA A 107 8.22 -11.00 -24.32
CA ALA A 107 8.22 -9.64 -23.78
C ALA A 107 7.94 -9.62 -22.26
N GLU A 108 7.01 -10.44 -21.77
CA GLU A 108 6.73 -10.53 -20.33
C GLU A 108 7.93 -11.06 -19.54
N THR A 109 8.54 -12.16 -19.99
CA THR A 109 9.70 -12.76 -19.31
C THR A 109 10.89 -11.79 -19.31
N THR A 110 11.09 -11.08 -20.42
CA THR A 110 12.12 -10.03 -20.55
C THR A 110 11.85 -8.84 -19.61
N ARG A 111 10.61 -8.36 -19.49
CA ARG A 111 10.25 -7.28 -18.53
C ARG A 111 10.60 -7.65 -17.08
N LYS A 112 10.20 -8.85 -16.64
CA LYS A 112 10.53 -9.35 -15.29
C LYS A 112 12.03 -9.35 -15.06
N ARG A 113 12.81 -9.83 -16.03
CA ARG A 113 14.27 -9.82 -15.93
C ARG A 113 14.86 -8.41 -15.87
N THR A 114 14.33 -7.48 -16.66
CA THR A 114 14.74 -6.07 -16.61
C THR A 114 14.53 -5.49 -15.20
N GLU A 115 13.42 -5.80 -14.54
CA GLU A 115 13.17 -5.37 -13.14
C GLU A 115 14.16 -5.98 -12.15
N GLU A 116 14.48 -7.27 -12.30
CA GLU A 116 15.55 -7.90 -11.51
C GLU A 116 16.90 -7.20 -11.70
N LEU A 117 17.25 -6.86 -12.94
CA LEU A 117 18.50 -6.17 -13.27
C LEU A 117 18.55 -4.75 -12.70
N ARG A 118 17.42 -4.02 -12.69
CA ARG A 118 17.32 -2.68 -12.11
C ARG A 118 17.59 -2.66 -10.60
N ARG A 119 17.40 -3.77 -9.88
CA ARG A 119 17.78 -3.86 -8.47
C ARG A 119 19.30 -3.76 -8.25
N TRP A 120 20.10 -4.09 -9.25
CA TRP A 120 21.57 -3.98 -9.17
C TRP A 120 22.08 -2.56 -9.38
N THR A 121 21.28 -1.69 -10.01
CA THR A 121 21.58 -0.26 -10.20
C THR A 121 21.06 0.62 -9.06
N LYS A 122 20.11 0.12 -8.24
CA LYS A 122 19.61 0.81 -7.05
C LYS A 122 20.53 0.56 -5.84
N ALA A 123 20.61 1.55 -4.94
CA ALA A 123 21.18 1.35 -3.61
C ALA A 123 20.26 0.42 -2.78
N ALA A 124 20.82 -0.65 -2.23
CA ALA A 124 20.27 -1.48 -1.19
C ALA A 124 20.10 -0.65 0.09
N ALA A 125 19.00 -0.90 0.79
CA ALA A 125 18.73 -0.30 2.08
C ALA A 125 19.84 -0.66 3.07
N GLU A 126 20.25 0.31 3.88
CA GLU A 126 21.21 0.06 4.96
C GLU A 126 20.68 -1.04 5.90
N GLY A 127 21.53 -1.99 6.25
CA GLY A 127 21.21 -3.10 7.14
C GLY A 127 20.69 -4.38 6.47
N ASP A 128 20.45 -4.39 5.15
CA ASP A 128 20.12 -5.64 4.44
C ASP A 128 21.39 -6.45 4.15
N VAL A 129 21.80 -7.27 5.13
CA VAL A 129 22.95 -8.18 5.03
C VAL A 129 22.74 -9.25 3.95
N CYS A 130 21.50 -9.50 3.52
CA CYS A 130 21.15 -10.46 2.47
C CYS A 130 21.14 -9.84 1.07
N ALA A 131 21.27 -8.50 0.95
CA ALA A 131 21.30 -7.79 -0.32
C ALA A 131 22.50 -8.19 -1.21
N GLY A 132 23.50 -8.87 -0.64
CA GLY A 132 24.64 -9.41 -1.35
C GLY A 132 25.44 -8.32 -2.06
N SER A 133 25.87 -8.57 -3.30
CA SER A 133 26.65 -7.61 -4.08
C SER A 133 25.80 -6.52 -4.76
N THR A 134 24.52 -6.34 -4.38
CA THR A 134 23.78 -5.12 -4.76
C THR A 134 24.41 -3.91 -4.06
N ARG A 135 24.17 -2.69 -4.56
CA ARG A 135 24.91 -1.50 -4.10
C ARG A 135 24.58 -1.22 -2.64
N ALA A 136 25.49 -1.37 -1.67
CA ALA A 136 25.25 -0.85 -0.33
C ALA A 136 25.00 0.66 -0.41
N GLY A 137 23.93 1.16 0.22
CA GLY A 137 23.64 2.58 0.31
C GLY A 137 24.86 3.33 0.84
N ALA A 138 25.40 4.22 0.02
CA ALA A 138 26.03 5.41 0.52
C ALA A 138 24.95 6.48 0.40
N ASP A 139 24.56 7.03 1.54
CA ASP A 139 23.74 8.24 1.61
C ASP A 139 24.26 9.27 0.62
N ASP A 140 23.36 9.75 -0.24
CA ASP A 140 23.24 11.16 -0.61
C ASP A 140 22.14 11.32 -1.67
N ASN A 141 21.04 11.91 -1.20
CA ASN A 141 20.12 12.80 -1.93
C ASN A 141 20.16 12.74 -3.47
N ALA A 142 19.42 11.81 -4.07
CA ALA A 142 19.06 11.85 -5.48
C ALA A 142 17.59 11.46 -5.67
N SER A 143 16.73 12.45 -5.46
CA SER A 143 15.40 12.52 -6.06
C SER A 143 15.51 12.34 -7.59
N SER A 144 15.30 11.12 -8.08
CA SER A 144 14.86 10.90 -9.46
C SER A 144 14.22 9.52 -9.65
N GLY A 145 12.92 9.53 -9.93
CA GLY A 145 12.22 8.51 -10.72
C GLY A 145 12.00 7.13 -10.07
N MET A 146 11.04 7.02 -9.14
CA MET A 146 10.53 5.69 -8.73
C MET A 146 9.76 4.99 -9.87
N PRO A 147 9.91 3.66 -10.04
CA PRO A 147 9.16 2.87 -11.02
C PRO A 147 7.67 2.79 -10.69
N GLU A 148 6.85 2.64 -11.74
CA GLU A 148 5.39 2.76 -11.74
C GLU A 148 4.66 1.75 -10.83
N TYR A 149 5.28 0.59 -10.54
CA TYR A 149 4.71 -0.41 -9.62
C TYR A 149 4.92 -0.09 -8.13
N GLU A 150 5.97 0.66 -7.76
CA GLU A 150 6.18 1.18 -6.39
C GLU A 150 5.30 2.40 -6.10
N ARG A 151 4.92 3.16 -7.15
CA ARG A 151 3.86 4.17 -7.02
C ARG A 151 2.56 3.50 -6.60
N ALA A 152 2.22 2.35 -7.20
CA ALA A 152 1.06 1.56 -6.82
C ALA A 152 1.06 1.31 -5.30
N ASP A 153 2.12 0.74 -4.71
CA ASP A 153 2.14 0.42 -3.27
C ASP A 153 2.08 1.66 -2.34
N SER A 154 2.52 2.84 -2.81
CA SER A 154 2.36 4.12 -2.09
C SER A 154 0.98 4.78 -2.25
N ILE A 155 0.22 4.43 -3.29
CA ILE A 155 -1.11 4.97 -3.64
C ILE A 155 -2.19 4.34 -2.74
N PHE A 156 -2.05 3.07 -2.37
CA PHE A 156 -3.06 2.36 -1.58
C PHE A 156 -2.93 2.56 -0.07
N ARG A 157 -1.89 3.27 0.39
CA ARG A 157 -1.76 3.72 1.79
C ARG A 157 -2.25 5.16 2.01
N LYS A 158 -2.71 5.83 0.95
CA LYS A 158 -3.20 7.21 1.00
C LYS A 158 -4.73 7.24 1.07
N ARG A 159 -5.26 8.24 1.77
CA ARG A 159 -6.69 8.59 1.74
C ARG A 159 -6.96 9.42 0.48
N TRP A 160 -7.96 9.00 -0.28
CA TRP A 160 -8.38 9.66 -1.52
C TRP A 160 -9.64 10.45 -1.25
N THR A 161 -9.53 11.77 -1.23
CA THR A 161 -10.67 12.66 -0.98
C THR A 161 -11.28 13.08 -2.29
N LEU A 162 -12.61 12.98 -2.39
CA LEU A 162 -13.35 13.32 -3.59
C LEU A 162 -13.37 14.85 -3.75
N THR A 163 -12.73 15.35 -4.82
CA THR A 163 -12.71 16.79 -5.10
C THR A 163 -13.78 17.19 -6.12
N GLN A 164 -14.18 16.26 -6.98
CA GLN A 164 -15.17 16.52 -8.02
C GLN A 164 -15.96 15.27 -8.39
N MET A 165 -17.27 15.44 -8.56
CA MET A 165 -18.22 14.41 -9.01
C MET A 165 -19.05 14.99 -10.15
N GLY A 166 -18.81 14.53 -11.38
CA GLY A 166 -19.36 15.16 -12.59
C GLY A 166 -18.97 16.64 -12.70
N GLU A 167 -19.95 17.52 -12.85
CA GLU A 167 -19.76 18.99 -12.89
C GLU A 167 -19.73 19.63 -11.49
N ARG A 168 -20.01 18.87 -10.43
CA ARG A 168 -20.09 19.37 -9.05
C ARG A 168 -18.73 19.27 -8.38
N SER A 169 -18.15 20.43 -8.01
CA SER A 169 -16.97 20.48 -7.12
C SER A 169 -17.41 20.32 -5.67
N LEU A 170 -16.70 19.49 -4.90
CA LEU A 170 -16.97 19.22 -3.49
C LEU A 170 -15.85 19.79 -2.61
N ARG A 171 -16.17 20.15 -1.36
CA ARG A 171 -15.17 20.60 -0.37
C ARG A 171 -14.53 19.39 0.32
N SER A 172 -13.29 19.57 0.76
CA SER A 172 -12.30 18.53 1.12
C SER A 172 -12.62 17.70 2.38
N ASP A 173 -13.77 17.90 2.98
CA ASP A 173 -14.26 17.24 4.19
C ASP A 173 -15.35 16.18 3.92
N GLU A 174 -15.70 15.99 2.64
CA GLU A 174 -16.81 15.17 2.18
C GLU A 174 -16.31 14.17 1.10
N PRO A 175 -16.96 12.99 1.03
CA PRO A 175 -16.46 11.64 0.71
C PRO A 175 -14.95 11.31 0.58
N TYR A 176 -14.54 10.17 1.15
CA TYR A 176 -13.20 9.60 0.95
C TYR A 176 -13.20 8.08 0.69
N LEU A 177 -12.15 7.60 0.03
CA LEU A 177 -11.86 6.19 -0.19
C LEU A 177 -10.44 5.80 0.24
N GLU A 178 -10.32 4.61 0.82
CA GLU A 178 -9.09 3.93 1.17
C GLU A 178 -9.13 2.51 0.61
N PHE A 179 -8.03 2.07 0.00
CA PHE A 179 -7.97 0.80 -0.72
C PHE A 179 -6.96 -0.15 -0.07
N ASN A 180 -7.34 -1.42 0.10
CA ASN A 180 -6.49 -2.48 0.61
C ASN A 180 -6.30 -3.55 -0.48
N ILE A 181 -5.16 -3.50 -1.15
CA ILE A 181 -4.84 -4.41 -2.27
C ILE A 181 -4.66 -5.85 -1.80
N LYS A 182 -4.01 -6.06 -0.65
CA LYS A 182 -3.69 -7.40 -0.14
C LYS A 182 -4.95 -8.24 0.06
N GLN A 183 -6.06 -7.57 0.37
CA GLN A 183 -7.37 -8.20 0.56
C GLN A 183 -8.32 -8.00 -0.63
N GLY A 184 -7.97 -7.16 -1.61
CA GLY A 184 -8.86 -6.78 -2.71
C GLY A 184 -10.11 -6.02 -2.26
N ARG A 185 -10.00 -5.22 -1.19
CA ARG A 185 -11.13 -4.53 -0.53
C ARG A 185 -10.89 -3.03 -0.42
N PHE A 186 -11.94 -2.24 -0.40
CA PHE A 186 -11.89 -0.81 -0.10
C PHE A 186 -12.83 -0.46 1.05
N SER A 187 -12.52 0.64 1.74
CA SER A 187 -13.34 1.24 2.78
C SER A 187 -13.39 2.76 2.58
N GLY A 188 -14.44 3.41 3.04
CA GLY A 188 -14.56 4.85 2.88
C GLY A 188 -15.76 5.45 3.59
N SER A 189 -16.02 6.71 3.30
CA SER A 189 -17.21 7.45 3.72
C SER A 189 -17.81 8.16 2.51
N THR A 190 -19.14 8.18 2.43
CA THR A 190 -19.91 9.00 1.47
C THR A 190 -20.19 10.40 2.02
N GLY A 191 -19.61 10.78 3.16
CA GLY A 191 -19.93 11.99 3.92
C GLY A 191 -21.01 11.76 4.98
N CYS A 192 -22.01 10.93 4.70
CA CYS A 192 -23.03 10.54 5.68
C CYS A 192 -22.84 9.13 6.25
N ASN A 193 -22.53 8.15 5.39
CA ASN A 193 -22.48 6.75 5.77
C ASN A 193 -21.11 6.14 5.47
N ARG A 194 -20.79 5.09 6.22
CA ARG A 194 -19.58 4.31 5.99
C ARG A 194 -19.83 3.30 4.88
N ILE A 195 -18.88 3.19 3.96
CA ILE A 195 -18.93 2.27 2.83
C ILE A 195 -17.77 1.28 2.88
N SER A 196 -18.02 0.08 2.39
CA SER A 196 -16.98 -0.92 2.17
C SER A 196 -17.37 -1.84 1.02
N GLY A 197 -16.39 -2.37 0.30
CA GLY A 197 -16.65 -3.29 -0.79
C GLY A 197 -15.38 -3.97 -1.28
N GLY A 198 -15.51 -4.88 -2.23
CA GLY A 198 -14.39 -5.44 -2.98
C GLY A 198 -14.16 -4.68 -4.28
N TYR A 199 -12.97 -4.83 -4.85
CA TYR A 199 -12.69 -4.35 -6.21
C TYR A 199 -11.77 -5.33 -6.95
N ARG A 200 -11.86 -5.34 -8.27
CA ARG A 200 -10.96 -6.08 -9.16
C ARG A 200 -10.29 -5.12 -10.11
N VAL A 201 -8.97 -5.28 -10.27
CA VAL A 201 -8.16 -4.53 -11.22
C VAL A 201 -7.58 -5.50 -12.22
N ASP A 202 -7.73 -5.19 -13.50
CA ASP A 202 -7.07 -5.90 -14.59
C ASP A 202 -6.52 -4.86 -15.57
N GLY A 203 -5.21 -4.65 -15.52
CA GLY A 203 -4.54 -3.54 -16.22
C GLY A 203 -5.09 -2.17 -15.82
N SER A 204 -5.76 -1.51 -16.76
CA SER A 204 -6.43 -0.20 -16.56
C SER A 204 -7.93 -0.31 -16.24
N SER A 205 -8.49 -1.52 -16.26
CA SER A 205 -9.89 -1.75 -15.92
C SER A 205 -10.04 -1.87 -14.41
N LEU A 206 -11.05 -1.18 -13.86
CA LEU A 206 -11.42 -1.24 -12.46
C LEU A 206 -12.89 -1.61 -12.38
N ARG A 207 -13.19 -2.71 -11.68
CA ARG A 207 -14.56 -3.11 -11.37
C ARG A 207 -14.76 -3.13 -9.86
N ILE A 208 -15.70 -2.31 -9.40
CA ILE A 208 -16.11 -2.27 -8.00
C ILE A 208 -17.23 -3.29 -7.80
N THR A 209 -17.07 -4.18 -6.82
CA THR A 209 -18.12 -5.15 -6.44
C THR A 209 -19.16 -4.48 -5.53
N PRO A 210 -20.35 -5.08 -5.29
CA PRO A 210 -21.43 -4.42 -4.56
C PRO A 210 -20.96 -3.77 -3.26
N VAL A 211 -21.31 -2.49 -3.09
CA VAL A 211 -20.86 -1.67 -1.97
C VAL A 211 -21.79 -1.87 -0.78
N ALA A 212 -21.25 -2.36 0.33
CA ALA A 212 -21.95 -2.42 1.60
C ALA A 212 -21.94 -1.03 2.26
N VAL A 213 -23.13 -0.54 2.63
CA VAL A 213 -23.34 0.80 3.19
C VAL A 213 -24.08 0.69 4.52
N THR A 214 -23.61 1.40 5.55
CA THR A 214 -24.36 1.52 6.81
C THR A 214 -25.55 2.46 6.61
N ARG A 215 -26.75 2.13 7.09
CA ARG A 215 -27.89 3.05 7.00
C ARG A 215 -28.01 3.89 8.28
N ARG A 216 -27.55 5.15 8.26
CA ARG A 216 -27.88 6.17 9.28
C ARG A 216 -28.74 7.26 8.66
N ALA A 217 -29.55 7.93 9.49
CA ALA A 217 -30.27 9.11 9.07
C ALA A 217 -29.27 10.28 8.91
N CYS A 218 -29.14 10.82 7.70
CA CYS A 218 -28.31 11.98 7.39
C CYS A 218 -29.07 13.26 7.77
N PRO A 219 -28.71 14.00 8.84
CA PRO A 219 -29.45 15.19 9.23
C PRO A 219 -29.04 16.38 8.34
N GLY A 220 -29.97 16.89 7.53
CA GLY A 220 -29.85 18.16 6.78
C GLY A 220 -29.05 18.11 5.47
N GLY A 221 -29.39 19.02 4.55
CA GLY A 221 -28.62 19.33 3.32
C GLY A 221 -28.70 18.30 2.18
N ASP A 222 -27.72 18.36 1.28
CA ASP A 222 -27.60 17.50 0.09
C ASP A 222 -26.92 16.15 0.35
N ALA A 223 -26.56 15.84 1.61
CA ALA A 223 -25.69 14.71 1.96
C ALA A 223 -26.23 13.35 1.47
N GLY A 224 -27.55 13.12 1.57
CA GLY A 224 -28.17 11.90 1.05
C GLY A 224 -28.17 11.80 -0.48
N GLN A 225 -28.28 12.93 -1.19
CA GLN A 225 -28.20 12.96 -2.67
C GLN A 225 -26.77 12.76 -3.16
N ILE A 226 -25.79 13.32 -2.44
CA ILE A 226 -24.36 13.12 -2.69
C ILE A 226 -24.00 11.64 -2.50
N GLU A 227 -24.47 11.01 -1.42
CA GLU A 227 -24.26 9.58 -1.18
C GLU A 227 -24.82 8.72 -2.32
N ALA A 228 -26.09 8.92 -2.70
CA ALA A 228 -26.71 8.12 -3.75
C ALA A 228 -25.99 8.29 -5.11
N SER A 229 -25.58 9.52 -5.44
CA SER A 229 -24.85 9.82 -6.67
C SER A 229 -23.45 9.22 -6.66
N PHE A 230 -22.77 9.26 -5.50
CA PHE A 230 -21.43 8.70 -5.34
C PHE A 230 -21.43 7.17 -5.46
N LEU A 231 -22.38 6.49 -4.82
CA LEU A 231 -22.53 5.03 -4.92
C LEU A 231 -22.80 4.59 -6.37
N LYS A 232 -23.71 5.28 -7.06
CA LYS A 232 -24.00 5.02 -8.47
C LYS A 232 -22.79 5.25 -9.38
N ALA A 233 -21.98 6.27 -9.09
CA ALA A 233 -20.76 6.55 -9.85
C ALA A 233 -19.69 5.46 -9.62
N LEU A 234 -19.57 4.93 -8.41
CA LEU A 234 -18.67 3.80 -8.13
C LEU A 234 -19.10 2.51 -8.85
N GLU A 235 -20.39 2.21 -8.87
CA GLU A 235 -20.93 1.03 -9.56
C GLU A 235 -20.77 1.07 -11.08
N THR A 236 -20.85 2.27 -11.66
CA THR A 236 -20.70 2.47 -13.12
C THR A 236 -19.25 2.65 -13.58
N THR A 237 -18.29 2.70 -12.64
CA THR A 237 -16.87 2.83 -12.97
C THR A 237 -16.36 1.55 -13.65
N THR A 238 -15.69 1.74 -14.79
CA THR A 238 -15.10 0.66 -15.60
C THR A 238 -13.60 0.81 -15.77
N ARG A 239 -13.09 2.04 -15.68
CA ARG A 239 -11.68 2.39 -15.91
C ARG A 239 -11.20 3.44 -14.91
N PHE A 240 -9.91 3.42 -14.63
CA PHE A 240 -9.25 4.43 -13.81
C PHE A 240 -8.02 5.00 -14.52
N GLN A 241 -7.61 6.20 -14.12
CA GLN A 241 -6.35 6.82 -14.52
C GLN A 241 -5.75 7.57 -13.33
N ILE A 242 -4.44 7.48 -13.18
CA ILE A 242 -3.72 8.13 -12.08
C ILE A 242 -2.66 9.05 -12.68
N GLN A 243 -2.70 10.34 -12.32
CA GLN A 243 -1.70 11.33 -12.72
C GLN A 243 -1.54 12.38 -11.62
N ASN A 244 -0.30 12.71 -11.23
CA ASN A 244 0.01 13.82 -10.32
C ASN A 244 -0.81 13.81 -9.00
N ASP A 245 -0.85 12.67 -8.30
CA ASP A 245 -1.64 12.45 -7.08
C ASP A 245 -3.17 12.67 -7.26
N ILE A 246 -3.65 12.65 -8.50
CA ILE A 246 -5.07 12.71 -8.84
C ILE A 246 -5.48 11.36 -9.43
N VAL A 247 -6.52 10.76 -8.85
CA VAL A 247 -7.20 9.57 -9.40
C VAL A 247 -8.46 10.03 -10.11
N ARG A 248 -8.60 9.62 -11.37
CA ARG A 248 -9.79 9.84 -12.17
C ARG A 248 -10.45 8.50 -12.45
N LEU A 249 -11.73 8.38 -12.11
CA LEU A 249 -12.55 7.22 -12.44
C LEU A 249 -13.47 7.54 -13.60
N TYR A 250 -13.65 6.57 -14.49
CA TYR A 250 -14.35 6.71 -15.75
C TYR A 250 -15.43 5.63 -15.87
N ALA A 251 -16.62 6.03 -16.31
CA ALA A 251 -17.63 5.13 -16.86
C ALA A 251 -17.58 5.11 -18.40
N THR A 252 -17.30 6.27 -19.00
CA THR A 252 -17.16 6.50 -20.45
C THR A 252 -15.88 7.29 -20.73
N ASP A 253 -15.84 8.17 -21.74
CA ASP A 253 -14.65 8.95 -22.09
C ASP A 253 -14.32 10.07 -21.09
N SER A 254 -15.35 10.59 -20.40
CA SER A 254 -15.20 11.66 -19.41
C SER A 254 -15.07 11.11 -17.98
N PRO A 255 -14.22 11.72 -17.12
CA PRO A 255 -14.09 11.30 -15.73
C PRO A 255 -15.34 11.65 -14.94
N ILE A 256 -15.90 10.67 -14.25
CA ILE A 256 -17.10 10.83 -13.41
C ILE A 256 -16.78 11.14 -11.96
N LEU A 257 -15.61 10.70 -11.48
CA LEU A 257 -15.10 10.99 -10.13
C LEU A 257 -13.64 11.38 -10.23
N ILE A 258 -13.28 12.47 -9.55
CA ILE A 258 -11.90 12.93 -9.44
C ILE A 258 -11.56 13.02 -7.96
N PHE A 259 -10.57 12.22 -7.57
CA PHE A 259 -10.03 12.20 -6.22
C PHE A 259 -8.64 12.82 -6.22
N LYS A 260 -8.33 13.50 -5.13
CA LYS A 260 -6.98 13.98 -4.85
C LYS A 260 -6.43 13.20 -3.67
N ALA A 261 -5.18 12.76 -3.78
CA ALA A 261 -4.49 12.19 -2.64
C ALA A 261 -4.35 13.29 -1.59
N GLU A 262 -4.86 13.04 -0.40
CA GLU A 262 -4.49 13.87 0.73
C GLU A 262 -3.04 13.52 1.07
N ALA A 263 -2.11 14.44 0.80
CA ALA A 263 -0.86 14.44 1.52
C ALA A 263 -1.27 14.60 2.98
N LYS A 264 -1.11 13.54 3.79
CA LYS A 264 -1.24 13.66 5.24
C LYS A 264 -0.46 14.91 5.63
N ALA A 265 -1.15 15.92 6.16
CA ALA A 265 -0.50 17.05 6.78
C ALA A 265 0.53 16.47 7.74
N SER A 266 1.78 16.88 7.59
CA SER A 266 2.88 16.55 8.47
C SER A 266 2.58 17.12 9.86
N VAL A 267 1.84 16.37 10.66
CA VAL A 267 2.08 16.34 12.09
C VAL A 267 3.14 15.27 12.25
N ALA A 268 4.33 15.71 12.67
CA ALA A 268 5.39 14.81 13.08
C ALA A 268 4.86 13.91 14.22
N GLU A 269 4.47 12.69 13.88
CA GLU A 269 4.39 11.58 14.81
C GLU A 269 4.40 10.28 14.01
N ALA A 270 5.37 9.43 14.34
CA ALA A 270 5.64 8.16 13.70
C ALA A 270 4.40 7.26 13.69
N SER A 271 4.08 6.71 12.53
CA SER A 271 3.19 5.54 12.41
C SER A 271 3.86 4.57 11.45
N ASP A 272 4.93 3.95 11.95
CA ASP A 272 5.45 2.70 11.44
C ASP A 272 4.31 1.67 11.53
N VAL A 273 4.20 0.79 10.54
CA VAL A 273 3.29 -0.35 10.65
C VAL A 273 3.94 -1.30 11.65
N THR A 274 3.63 -1.09 12.92
CA THR A 274 4.20 -1.85 14.02
C THR A 274 3.60 -3.24 14.01
N GLU A 275 4.42 -4.25 13.74
CA GLU A 275 4.16 -5.60 14.22
C GLU A 275 4.06 -5.52 15.75
N THR A 276 2.87 -5.37 16.32
CA THR A 276 2.74 -5.16 17.77
C THR A 276 2.90 -6.47 18.52
N ALA A 277 3.92 -6.57 19.37
CA ALA A 277 4.01 -7.61 20.41
C ALA A 277 3.33 -7.11 21.69
N SER A 278 2.95 -8.01 22.60
CA SER A 278 2.29 -7.64 23.86
C SER A 278 2.89 -8.33 25.08
N VAL A 279 2.90 -7.60 26.20
CA VAL A 279 3.09 -8.14 27.55
C VAL A 279 1.74 -8.11 28.27
N THR A 280 1.24 -9.27 28.66
CA THR A 280 -0.04 -9.41 29.36
C THR A 280 0.16 -9.64 30.85
N GLY A 281 -0.84 -9.37 31.66
CA GLY A 281 -0.73 -9.65 33.08
C GLY A 281 -1.88 -9.16 33.92
N THR A 282 -1.72 -9.29 35.23
CA THR A 282 -2.68 -8.79 36.22
C THR A 282 -2.00 -7.89 37.24
N VAL A 283 -2.71 -6.88 37.72
CA VAL A 283 -2.31 -6.06 38.86
C VAL A 283 -3.15 -6.46 40.07
N THR A 284 -2.49 -6.86 41.15
CA THR A 284 -3.13 -7.30 42.40
C THR A 284 -2.50 -6.62 43.63
N TYR A 285 -3.20 -6.63 44.76
CA TYR A 285 -2.66 -6.22 46.06
C TYR A 285 -3.25 -7.10 47.18
N ARG A 286 -2.52 -7.21 48.30
CA ARG A 286 -2.85 -8.17 49.38
C ARG A 286 -3.88 -7.65 50.39
N GLN A 287 -4.14 -6.35 50.39
CA GLN A 287 -5.03 -5.69 51.33
C GLN A 287 -6.49 -6.01 51.00
N ARG A 288 -7.30 -6.19 52.04
CA ARG A 288 -8.76 -6.39 51.92
C ARG A 288 -9.49 -5.05 51.81
N VAL A 289 -9.08 -4.21 50.87
CA VAL A 289 -9.71 -2.91 50.58
C VAL A 289 -10.23 -2.89 49.16
N ALA A 290 -11.38 -2.26 48.93
CA ALA A 290 -11.93 -2.12 47.59
C ALA A 290 -11.26 -0.96 46.84
N LEU A 291 -11.05 -1.12 45.54
CA LEU A 291 -10.73 -0.02 44.63
C LEU A 291 -11.92 0.94 44.58
N THR A 292 -11.64 2.23 44.73
CA THR A 292 -12.66 3.26 44.52
C THR A 292 -13.08 3.35 43.05
N PRO A 293 -14.32 3.80 42.74
CA PRO A 293 -14.77 3.95 41.35
C PRO A 293 -13.93 4.91 40.51
N GLY A 294 -13.27 5.88 41.16
CA GLY A 294 -12.36 6.84 40.55
C GLY A 294 -10.89 6.39 40.49
N ALA A 295 -10.59 5.14 40.84
CA ALA A 295 -9.24 4.61 40.76
C ALA A 295 -8.75 4.54 39.31
N VAL A 296 -7.46 4.79 39.11
CA VAL A 296 -6.76 4.68 37.83
C VAL A 296 -5.55 3.78 38.04
N VAL A 297 -5.45 2.70 37.27
CA VAL A 297 -4.28 1.82 37.26
C VAL A 297 -3.38 2.20 36.08
N GLU A 298 -2.15 2.56 36.38
CA GLU A 298 -1.11 2.89 35.40
C GLU A 298 -0.11 1.73 35.36
N VAL A 299 0.08 1.14 34.19
CA VAL A 299 1.03 0.06 33.96
C VAL A 299 2.04 0.50 32.91
N LYS A 300 3.33 0.32 33.19
CA LYS A 300 4.44 0.72 32.32
C LYS A 300 5.39 -0.44 32.06
N LEU A 301 5.78 -0.60 30.80
CA LEU A 301 6.93 -1.40 30.39
C LEU A 301 8.15 -0.49 30.31
N LEU A 302 9.20 -0.83 31.06
CA LEU A 302 10.38 0.02 31.24
C LEU A 302 11.65 -0.72 30.84
N ASP A 303 12.59 -0.03 30.20
CA ASP A 303 13.99 -0.45 30.10
C ASP A 303 14.70 -0.11 31.40
N VAL A 304 15.10 -1.15 32.13
CA VAL A 304 15.78 -1.08 33.43
C VAL A 304 17.25 -1.50 33.34
N SER A 305 17.84 -1.42 32.15
CA SER A 305 19.23 -1.83 31.93
C SER A 305 20.23 -0.96 32.69
N ARG A 306 19.94 0.34 32.83
CA ARG A 306 20.79 1.32 33.51
C ARG A 306 20.39 1.42 34.98
N ALA A 307 21.32 1.15 35.89
CA ALA A 307 21.08 1.22 37.33
C ALA A 307 20.94 2.66 37.86
N ASP A 308 21.68 3.61 37.27
CA ASP A 308 21.85 4.97 37.78
C ASP A 308 21.14 6.06 36.95
N ALA A 309 20.23 5.65 36.06
CA ALA A 309 19.47 6.57 35.21
C ALA A 309 17.97 6.29 35.30
N PRO A 310 17.11 7.31 35.11
CA PRO A 310 15.67 7.09 35.00
C PRO A 310 15.36 6.05 33.92
N SER A 311 14.52 5.07 34.28
CA SER A 311 14.12 4.01 33.35
C SER A 311 13.35 4.60 32.16
N VAL A 312 13.65 4.11 30.95
CA VAL A 312 13.00 4.58 29.73
C VAL A 312 11.67 3.85 29.53
N THR A 313 10.58 4.58 29.33
CA THR A 313 9.26 3.99 29.05
C THR A 313 9.20 3.48 27.61
N ILE A 314 8.93 2.18 27.46
CA ILE A 314 8.75 1.51 26.17
C ILE A 314 7.27 1.53 25.78
N ALA A 315 6.39 1.18 26.72
CA ALA A 315 4.94 1.18 26.54
C ALA A 315 4.24 1.56 27.86
N GLU A 316 3.05 2.14 27.76
CA GLU A 316 2.23 2.56 28.90
C GLU A 316 0.77 2.26 28.62
N GLN A 317 0.05 1.80 29.65
CA GLN A 317 -1.39 1.62 29.61
C GLN A 317 -2.02 2.22 30.87
N VAL A 318 -3.04 3.04 30.66
CA VAL A 318 -3.84 3.63 31.73
C VAL A 318 -5.22 2.98 31.72
N ILE A 319 -5.58 2.32 32.82
CA ILE A 319 -6.79 1.52 32.95
C ILE A 319 -7.69 2.18 34.00
N LYS A 320 -8.95 2.41 33.62
CA LYS A 320 -10.02 2.79 34.56
C LYS A 320 -10.80 1.52 34.91
N PRO A 321 -10.70 0.99 36.14
CA PRO A 321 -11.36 -0.25 36.53
C PRO A 321 -12.89 -0.17 36.44
N ALA A 322 -13.47 1.04 36.55
CA ALA A 322 -14.91 1.28 36.43
C ALA A 322 -15.76 0.35 37.34
N GLY A 323 -15.32 0.17 38.58
CA GLY A 323 -15.95 -0.71 39.57
C GLY A 323 -15.38 -2.13 39.64
N ARG A 324 -14.57 -2.56 38.65
CA ARG A 324 -13.83 -3.83 38.73
C ARG A 324 -12.83 -3.80 39.90
N GLN A 325 -12.76 -4.91 40.63
CA GLN A 325 -11.83 -5.11 41.74
C GLN A 325 -10.62 -5.92 41.27
N VAL A 326 -9.52 -5.87 42.03
CA VAL A 326 -8.32 -6.68 41.73
C VAL A 326 -8.66 -8.18 41.74
N PRO A 327 -8.03 -8.99 40.88
CA PRO A 327 -6.94 -8.64 39.95
C PRO A 327 -7.40 -7.88 38.70
N ILE A 328 -6.68 -6.81 38.33
CA ILE A 328 -6.98 -6.00 37.13
C ILE A 328 -6.08 -6.45 35.97
N GLU A 329 -6.68 -6.99 34.92
CA GLU A 329 -5.97 -7.41 33.71
C GLU A 329 -5.46 -6.22 32.89
N PHE A 330 -4.26 -6.39 32.31
CA PHE A 330 -3.62 -5.43 31.42
C PHE A 330 -2.99 -6.11 30.19
N GLU A 331 -2.82 -5.32 29.12
CA GLU A 331 -2.14 -5.73 27.89
C GLU A 331 -1.29 -4.54 27.38
N LEU A 332 0.02 -4.60 27.63
CA LEU A 332 0.97 -3.59 27.15
C LEU A 332 1.43 -3.96 25.75
N ARG A 333 0.90 -3.25 24.74
CA ARG A 333 1.36 -3.38 23.36
C ARG A 333 2.62 -2.56 23.13
N TYR A 334 3.62 -3.15 22.51
CA TYR A 334 4.90 -2.51 22.23
C TYR A 334 5.42 -2.89 20.83
N ASP A 335 6.34 -2.07 20.33
CA ASP A 335 7.08 -2.35 19.09
C ASP A 335 8.28 -3.29 19.40
N PRO A 336 8.31 -4.53 18.86
CA PRO A 336 9.42 -5.46 19.07
C PRO A 336 10.74 -4.92 18.53
N ARG A 337 10.74 -3.98 17.58
CA ARG A 337 11.96 -3.32 17.08
C ARG A 337 12.62 -2.44 18.14
N ARG A 338 11.87 -2.00 19.16
CA ARG A 338 12.40 -1.23 20.31
C ARG A 338 13.00 -2.13 21.40
N ILE A 339 12.93 -3.46 21.24
CA ILE A 339 13.50 -4.41 22.17
C ILE A 339 14.88 -4.86 21.70
N GLU A 340 15.91 -4.54 22.49
CA GLU A 340 17.27 -5.01 22.31
C GLU A 340 17.51 -6.25 23.20
N GLN A 341 17.97 -7.36 22.61
CA GLN A 341 18.10 -8.65 23.32
C GLN A 341 19.10 -8.63 24.48
N ASN A 342 20.05 -7.69 24.48
CA ASN A 342 21.06 -7.50 25.54
C ASN A 342 20.58 -6.57 26.68
N ARG A 343 19.36 -6.04 26.61
CA ARG A 343 18.78 -5.15 27.63
C ARG A 343 17.82 -5.89 28.56
N ARG A 344 17.50 -5.27 29.69
CA ARG A 344 16.57 -5.78 30.70
C ARG A 344 15.31 -4.94 30.71
N TYR A 345 14.16 -5.59 30.58
CA TYR A 345 12.86 -4.94 30.60
C TYR A 345 12.05 -5.40 31.82
N ALA A 346 11.29 -4.48 32.42
CA ALA A 346 10.46 -4.78 33.57
C ALA A 346 9.11 -4.03 33.51
N VAL A 347 8.09 -4.66 34.10
CA VAL A 347 6.77 -4.06 34.27
C VAL A 347 6.70 -3.35 35.62
N ARG A 348 6.14 -2.13 35.62
CA ARG A 348 5.83 -1.35 36.83
C ARG A 348 4.36 -0.99 36.83
N ALA A 349 3.68 -1.17 37.97
CA ALA A 349 2.29 -0.79 38.13
C ALA A 349 2.08 0.18 39.29
N ARG A 350 1.15 1.12 39.12
CA ARG A 350 0.72 2.09 40.12
C ARG A 350 -0.80 2.22 40.10
N ILE A 351 -1.37 2.48 41.27
CA ILE A 351 -2.81 2.77 41.42
C ILE A 351 -2.95 4.15 42.04
N LEU A 352 -3.65 5.04 41.33
CA LEU A 352 -3.97 6.39 41.75
C LEU A 352 -5.46 6.49 42.07
N GLU A 353 -5.78 7.34 43.04
CA GLU A 353 -7.15 7.77 43.32
C GLU A 353 -7.20 9.30 43.18
N GLY A 354 -7.85 9.78 42.13
CA GLY A 354 -7.69 11.17 41.69
C GLY A 354 -6.23 11.46 41.34
N VAL A 355 -5.60 12.36 42.10
CA VAL A 355 -4.18 12.75 41.92
C VAL A 355 -3.25 12.00 42.91
N LYS A 356 -3.82 11.30 43.90
CA LYS A 356 -3.05 10.68 44.98
C LYS A 356 -2.63 9.27 44.61
N LEU A 357 -1.32 9.00 44.62
CA LEU A 357 -0.78 7.64 44.50
C LEU A 357 -1.12 6.83 45.76
N ARG A 358 -1.81 5.71 45.59
CA ARG A 358 -2.22 4.82 46.70
C ARG A 358 -1.40 3.54 46.75
N PHE A 359 -1.10 2.96 45.59
CA PHE A 359 -0.32 1.72 45.51
C PHE A 359 0.75 1.82 44.43
N THR A 360 1.89 1.16 44.63
CA THR A 360 2.97 1.03 43.65
C THR A 360 3.64 -0.33 43.78
N SER A 361 4.13 -0.88 42.68
CA SER A 361 5.03 -2.03 42.72
C SER A 361 6.35 -1.63 43.41
N THR A 362 6.81 -2.47 44.34
CA THR A 362 8.07 -2.29 45.08
C THR A 362 9.16 -3.26 44.62
N GLN A 363 8.77 -4.35 43.95
CA GLN A 363 9.67 -5.33 43.35
C GLN A 363 9.77 -5.10 41.83
N VAL A 364 10.83 -5.66 41.22
CA VAL A 364 11.05 -5.65 39.78
C VAL A 364 10.37 -6.88 39.16
N TYR A 365 9.58 -6.67 38.12
CA TYR A 365 8.88 -7.74 37.38
C TYR A 365 9.48 -7.87 35.97
N PRO A 366 10.55 -8.68 35.79
CA PRO A 366 11.26 -8.77 34.52
C PRO A 366 10.44 -9.50 33.45
N VAL A 367 10.51 -9.04 32.20
CA VAL A 367 9.75 -9.57 31.05
C VAL A 367 10.58 -9.53 29.76
N ILE A 368 10.14 -10.26 28.73
CA ILE A 368 10.65 -10.24 27.35
C ILE A 368 12.05 -10.85 27.15
N THR A 369 13.09 -10.32 27.80
CA THR A 369 14.49 -10.70 27.57
C THR A 369 15.06 -11.58 28.69
N GLY A 370 16.19 -12.25 28.44
CA GLY A 370 16.86 -13.08 29.46
C GLY A 370 16.06 -14.33 29.88
N GLY A 371 15.20 -14.84 29.01
CA GLY A 371 14.34 -16.01 29.28
C GLY A 371 13.09 -15.70 30.11
N ASN A 372 12.81 -14.41 30.39
CA ASN A 372 11.64 -14.01 31.15
C ASN A 372 10.34 -14.09 30.32
N PRO A 373 9.18 -14.38 30.96
CA PRO A 373 7.92 -14.53 30.25
C PRO A 373 7.36 -13.20 29.73
N ASN A 374 6.43 -13.28 28.78
CA ASN A 374 5.61 -12.14 28.31
C ASN A 374 4.29 -12.01 29.09
N ALA A 375 4.09 -12.84 30.12
CA ALA A 375 2.94 -12.81 31.01
C ALA A 375 3.42 -12.67 32.47
N VAL A 376 2.84 -11.73 33.24
CA VAL A 376 3.29 -11.46 34.61
C VAL A 376 2.16 -11.05 35.56
N GLU A 377 2.23 -11.52 36.80
CA GLU A 377 1.38 -11.04 37.89
C GLU A 377 2.13 -9.98 38.69
N VAL A 378 1.59 -8.76 38.75
CA VAL A 378 2.21 -7.61 39.42
C VAL A 378 1.50 -7.34 40.74
N ILE A 379 2.21 -7.58 41.85
CA ILE A 379 1.74 -7.26 43.19
C ILE A 379 2.16 -5.82 43.54
N VAL A 380 1.19 -4.95 43.83
CA VAL A 380 1.42 -3.57 44.31
C VAL A 380 1.21 -3.46 45.81
N SER A 381 2.02 -2.61 46.44
CA SER A 381 2.02 -2.33 47.87
C SER A 381 1.55 -0.89 48.12
N PRO A 382 1.00 -0.58 49.32
CA PRO A 382 0.47 0.74 49.59
C PRO A 382 1.66 1.70 49.76
N VAL A 383 1.50 2.93 49.25
CA VAL A 383 2.47 3.98 49.52
C VAL A 383 2.21 4.49 50.94
N ARG A 384 3.26 4.50 51.77
CA ARG A 384 3.19 5.02 53.15
C ARG A 384 3.06 6.53 53.16
#